data_AF-A0A1Q3D112-F1
#
_entry.id   AF-A0A1Q3D112-F1
#
_cell.length_a   1.000
_cell.length_b   1.000
_cell.length_c   1.000
_cell.angle_alpha   90.00
_cell.angle_beta   90.00
_cell.angle_gamma   90.00
#
_symmetry.space_group_name_H-M   'P 1'
#
loop_
_entity.id
_entity.type
_entity.pdbx_description
1 polymer ?
#
loop_
_entity_poly.entity_id
_entity_poly.type
_entity_poly.pdbx_seq_one_letter_code
_entity_poly.pdbx_strand_id
1 'polypeptide(L)'
;SKKLTWKIFEFTKVFDDDCVCLYSKIFLVGDFSWKIIFHPKKGKEVNDDHLMLCLDASVDSAILPNGWSIYAEFSLAVVNQINAEHSI
;
A
#
# COMPACT_ATOMS: atom_id res chain seq x y z
N SER A 1 16.11 6.47 -8.19
CA SER A 1 14.97 5.93 -7.43
C SER A 1 13.67 6.44 -8.06
N LYS A 2 12.60 5.62 -8.10
CA LYS A 2 11.29 6.03 -8.62
C LYS A 2 10.37 6.33 -7.44
N LYS A 3 9.81 7.53 -7.38
CA LYS A 3 8.82 7.93 -6.37
C LYS A 3 7.42 7.82 -6.96
N LEU A 4 6.52 7.18 -6.23
CA LEU A 4 5.11 7.13 -6.57
C LEU A 4 4.27 7.64 -5.40
N THR A 5 3.23 8.38 -5.71
CA THR A 5 2.27 8.89 -4.72
C THR A 5 0.88 8.44 -5.12
N TRP A 6 0.22 7.72 -4.22
CA TRP A 6 -1.17 7.31 -4.37
C TRP A 6 -2.03 8.15 -3.45
N LYS A 7 -2.97 8.91 -4.03
CA LYS A 7 -3.96 9.67 -3.27
C LYS A 7 -5.24 8.84 -3.13
N ILE A 8 -5.64 8.59 -1.89
CA ILE A 8 -6.95 8.01 -1.57
C ILE A 8 -7.93 9.16 -1.40
N PHE A 9 -9.00 9.15 -2.19
CA PHE A 9 -10.09 10.12 -2.08
C PHE A 9 -11.16 9.59 -1.15
N GLU A 10 -11.89 10.52 -0.52
CA GLU A 10 -12.99 10.18 0.40
C GLU A 10 -12.57 9.19 1.52
N PHE A 11 -11.38 9.39 2.08
CA PHE A 11 -10.70 8.46 3.01
C PHE A 11 -11.57 8.00 4.19
N THR A 12 -12.47 8.85 4.71
CA THR A 12 -13.37 8.48 5.80
C THR A 12 -14.31 7.33 5.42
N LYS A 13 -14.80 7.29 4.18
CA LYS A 13 -15.70 6.23 3.68
C LYS A 13 -15.05 4.85 3.66
N VAL A 14 -13.70 4.81 3.68
CA VAL A 14 -12.95 3.56 3.68
C VAL A 14 -13.16 2.78 4.99
N PHE A 15 -13.65 3.41 6.06
CA PHE A 15 -13.91 2.73 7.34
C PHE A 15 -15.40 2.48 7.62
N ASP A 16 -16.28 2.98 6.75
CA ASP A 16 -17.73 2.93 6.96
C ASP A 16 -18.29 1.54 6.65
N ASP A 17 -17.80 0.87 5.60
CA ASP A 17 -18.15 -0.51 5.23
C ASP A 17 -17.23 -1.53 5.93
N ASP A 18 -17.62 -2.81 6.00
CA ASP A 18 -16.76 -3.95 6.38
C ASP A 18 -15.63 -4.10 5.34
N CYS A 19 -14.67 -3.18 5.41
CA CYS A 19 -13.92 -2.74 4.23
C CYS A 19 -12.94 -3.78 3.72
N VAL A 20 -13.00 -3.97 2.41
CA VAL A 20 -12.07 -4.73 1.58
C VAL A 20 -10.81 -3.88 1.36
N CYS A 21 -9.63 -4.48 1.47
CA CYS A 21 -8.34 -3.85 1.19
C CYS A 21 -8.39 -2.95 -0.06
N LEU A 22 -7.80 -1.76 0.01
CA LEU A 22 -7.68 -0.86 -1.13
C LEU A 22 -6.39 -1.12 -1.90
N TYR A 23 -6.45 -0.92 -3.21
CA TYR A 23 -5.31 -1.11 -4.11
C TYR A 23 -5.02 0.18 -4.87
N SER A 24 -3.75 0.56 -4.96
CA SER A 24 -3.32 1.57 -5.91
C SER A 24 -3.47 1.08 -7.35
N LYS A 25 -3.31 1.99 -8.31
CA LYS A 25 -3.01 1.58 -9.69
C LYS A 25 -1.69 0.81 -9.72
N ILE A 26 -1.59 -0.15 -10.64
CA ILE A 26 -0.34 -0.87 -10.90
C ILE A 26 0.67 0.10 -11.53
N PHE A 27 1.93 -0.02 -11.13
CA PHE A 27 3.04 0.74 -11.69
C PHE A 27 4.26 -0.15 -11.95
N LEU A 28 4.98 0.15 -13.03
CA LEU A 28 6.16 -0.59 -13.44
C LEU A 28 7.44 0.02 -12.84
N VAL A 29 8.28 -0.79 -12.21
CA VAL A 29 9.63 -0.42 -11.75
C VAL A 29 10.57 -1.59 -12.09
N GLY A 30 11.60 -1.33 -12.89
CA GLY A 30 12.38 -2.39 -13.52
C GLY A 30 11.48 -3.22 -14.43
N ASP A 31 11.59 -4.54 -14.34
CA ASP A 31 10.79 -5.49 -15.13
C ASP A 31 9.55 -6.00 -14.37
N PHE A 32 9.25 -5.41 -13.21
CA PHE A 32 8.18 -5.88 -12.32
C PHE A 32 7.05 -4.87 -12.20
N SER A 33 5.84 -5.40 -12.17
CA SER A 33 4.61 -4.68 -11.87
C SER A 33 4.37 -4.67 -10.36
N TRP A 34 4.07 -3.50 -9.82
CA TRP A 34 3.89 -3.28 -8.39
C TRP A 34 2.57 -2.58 -8.10
N LYS A 35 2.00 -2.79 -6.91
CA LYS A 35 0.93 -1.96 -6.37
C LYS A 35 1.12 -1.74 -4.87
N ILE A 36 0.57 -0.65 -4.36
CA ILE A 36 0.46 -0.41 -2.92
C ILE A 36 -0.89 -0.97 -2.46
N ILE A 37 -0.88 -1.71 -1.36
CA ILE A 37 -2.08 -2.22 -0.70
C ILE A 37 -2.26 -1.46 0.61
N PHE A 38 -3.46 -0.96 0.85
CA PHE A 38 -3.87 -0.33 2.10
C PHE A 38 -4.92 -1.19 2.79
N HIS A 39 -4.64 -1.63 4.01
CA HIS A 39 -5.60 -2.35 4.83
C HIS A 39 -6.18 -1.40 5.87
N PRO A 40 -7.45 -0.98 5.71
CA PRO A 40 -8.15 -0.24 6.74
C PRO A 40 -8.47 -1.21 7.87
N LYS A 41 -7.73 -1.13 8.98
CA LYS A 41 -8.18 -1.75 10.21
C LYS A 41 -9.21 -0.83 10.86
N LYS A 42 -10.39 -1.38 11.13
CA LYS A 42 -11.36 -0.78 12.03
C LYS A 42 -11.00 -1.26 13.42
N GLY A 43 -10.45 -0.38 14.26
CA GLY A 43 -10.12 -0.70 15.64
C GLY A 43 -11.38 -1.21 16.35
N LYS A 44 -11.44 -2.52 16.62
CA LYS A 44 -12.49 -3.11 17.47
C LYS A 44 -12.17 -2.94 18.95
N GLU A 45 -10.89 -2.75 19.27
CA GLU A 45 -10.37 -2.48 20.60
C GLU A 45 -9.53 -1.21 20.59
N VAL A 46 -9.42 -0.55 21.75
CA VAL A 46 -8.77 0.77 21.96
C VAL A 46 -7.31 0.85 21.48
N ASN A 47 -6.66 -0.29 21.19
CA ASN A 47 -5.25 -0.36 20.80
C ASN A 47 -5.03 -0.86 19.35
N ASP A 48 -6.07 -1.00 18.53
CA ASP A 48 -5.95 -1.53 17.14
C ASP A 48 -6.14 -0.43 16.08
N ASP A 49 -5.71 0.80 16.39
CA ASP A 49 -5.85 2.01 15.56
C ASP A 49 -4.70 2.19 14.55
N HIS A 50 -4.03 1.10 14.17
CA HIS A 50 -2.91 1.15 13.23
C HIS A 50 -3.35 0.92 11.79
N LEU A 51 -2.83 1.75 10.89
CA LEU A 51 -2.97 1.57 9.44
C LEU A 51 -1.85 0.66 8.92
N MET A 52 -2.18 -0.25 8.00
CA MET A 52 -1.16 -1.10 7.35
C MET A 52 -1.05 -0.77 5.86
N LEU A 53 0.17 -0.47 5.44
CA LEU A 53 0.57 -0.25 4.05
C LEU A 53 1.58 -1.31 3.63
N CYS A 54 1.34 -1.94 2.49
CA CYS A 54 2.23 -2.95 1.93
C CYS A 54 2.55 -2.64 0.47
N LEU A 55 3.73 -3.06 0.03
CA LEU A 55 4.10 -3.09 -1.38
C LEU A 55 3.95 -4.52 -1.89
N ASP A 56 3.18 -4.70 -2.95
CA ASP A 56 2.93 -6.00 -3.58
C ASP A 56 3.56 -6.06 -4.96
N ALA A 57 4.27 -7.15 -5.21
CA ALA A 57 4.75 -7.51 -6.53
C ALA A 57 3.59 -8.17 -7.29
N SER A 58 2.86 -7.36 -8.05
CA SER A 58 1.63 -7.76 -8.75
C SER A 58 1.93 -8.61 -9.98
N VAL A 59 2.38 -9.83 -9.72
CA VAL A 59 2.58 -10.91 -10.68
C VAL A 59 1.63 -12.04 -10.31
N ASP A 60 1.04 -12.70 -11.31
CA ASP A 60 0.19 -13.86 -11.06
C ASP A 60 1.04 -14.98 -10.42
N SER A 61 0.71 -15.36 -9.19
CA SER A 61 1.46 -16.40 -8.48
C SER A 61 1.37 -17.76 -9.16
N ALA A 62 0.34 -17.98 -9.99
CA ALA A 62 0.16 -19.23 -10.73
C ALA A 62 1.18 -19.41 -11.86
N ILE A 63 1.80 -18.33 -12.35
CA ILE A 63 2.80 -18.38 -13.43
C ILE A 63 4.24 -18.30 -12.91
N LEU A 64 4.44 -18.02 -11.63
CA LEU A 64 5.76 -17.90 -11.04
C LEU A 64 6.34 -19.29 -10.73
N PRO A 65 7.64 -19.52 -10.99
CA PRO A 65 8.29 -20.74 -10.58
C PRO A 65 8.35 -20.84 -9.05
N ASN A 66 8.34 -22.07 -8.54
CA ASN A 66 8.49 -22.32 -7.10
C ASN A 66 9.77 -21.68 -6.55
N GLY A 67 9.66 -20.98 -5.43
CA GLY A 67 10.80 -20.31 -4.77
C GLY A 67 11.19 -18.97 -5.39
N TRP A 68 10.39 -18.40 -6.28
CA TRP A 68 10.64 -17.08 -6.82
C TRP A 68 10.69 -16.01 -5.72
N SER A 69 11.68 -15.12 -5.82
CA SER A 69 11.81 -13.95 -4.97
C SER A 69 12.38 -12.79 -5.79
N ILE A 70 12.11 -11.58 -5.33
CA ILE A 70 12.69 -10.36 -5.87
C ILE A 70 13.28 -9.53 -4.75
N TYR A 71 14.46 -8.99 -5.00
CA TYR A 71 15.10 -8.05 -4.09
C TYR A 71 14.62 -6.64 -4.44
N ALA A 72 14.01 -5.96 -3.46
CA ALA A 72 13.57 -4.59 -3.59
C ALA A 72 13.94 -3.79 -2.34
N GLU A 73 14.64 -2.69 -2.55
CA GLU A 73 14.84 -1.67 -1.53
C GLU A 73 13.78 -0.58 -1.73
N PHE A 74 12.95 -0.35 -0.73
CA PHE A 74 11.86 0.62 -0.81
C PHE A 74 11.58 1.26 0.54
N SER A 75 10.98 2.44 0.50
CA SER A 75 10.35 3.10 1.64
C SER A 75 8.90 3.40 1.32
N LEU A 76 8.05 3.27 2.33
CA LEU A 76 6.65 3.69 2.29
C LEU A 76 6.48 4.87 3.22
N ALA A 77 5.68 5.86 2.80
CA ALA A 77 5.39 7.04 3.61
C ALA A 77 3.95 7.51 3.42
N VAL A 78 3.34 7.98 4.49
CA VAL A 78 2.09 8.74 4.51
C VAL A 78 2.43 10.22 4.46
N VAL A 79 2.06 10.86 3.35
CA VAL A 79 2.38 12.27 3.12
C VAL A 79 1.50 13.17 3.99
N ASN A 80 2.12 13.96 4.85
CA ASN A 80 1.44 15.02 5.57
C ASN A 80 1.13 16.18 4.60
N GLN A 81 -0.16 16.43 4.38
CA GLN A 81 -0.62 17.41 3.38
C GLN A 81 -0.44 18.88 3.83
N ILE A 82 -0.17 19.12 5.11
CA ILE A 82 0.05 20.46 5.67
C ILE A 82 1.55 20.76 5.73
N ASN A 83 2.35 19.81 6.23
CA ASN A 83 3.80 19.92 6.29
C ASN A 83 4.46 18.62 5.83
N ALA A 84 4.95 18.61 4.60
CA ALA A 84 5.55 17.43 3.98
C ALA A 84 6.82 16.92 4.70
N GLU A 85 7.54 17.78 5.43
CA GLU A 85 8.74 17.39 6.19
C GLU A 85 8.41 16.49 7.38
N HIS A 86 7.15 16.53 7.85
CA HIS A 86 6.62 15.64 8.89
C HIS A 86 5.75 14.52 8.31
N SER A 87 6.08 14.06 7.10
CA SER A 87 5.53 12.81 6.58
C SER A 87 6.16 11.64 7.33
N ILE A 88 5.35 10.63 7.67
CA ILE A 88 5.78 9.40 8.37
C ILE A 88 5.95 8.24 7.41
#